data_AF-A0A1T3VS20-F1
#
_entry.id   AF-A0A1T3VS20-F1
#
_cell.length_a   1.000
_cell.length_b   1.000
_cell.length_c   1.000
_cell.angle_alpha   90.00
_cell.angle_beta   90.00
_cell.angle_gamma   90.00
#
_symmetry.space_group_name_H-M   'P 1'
#
loop_
_entity.id
_entity.type
_entity.pdbx_description
1 polymer ?
#
loop_
_entity_poly.entity_id
_entity_poly.type
_entity_poly.pdbx_seq_one_letter_code
_entity_poly.pdbx_strand_id
1 'polypeptide(L)'
;MPGLPADHLLFARAALPAYGCPDDAELRLLSLSENATYLVDDREPFVIRVHRPGYHSLQAIKSELAWMSALRHETGVKTPDLVRSRAGE
;
A
#
# COMPACT_ATOMS: atom_id res chain seq x y z
N MET A 1 -16.87 16.88 0.18
CA MET A 1 -15.94 16.13 -0.69
C MET A 1 -16.13 14.65 -0.38
N PRO A 2 -16.47 13.77 -1.34
CA PRO A 2 -16.69 12.38 -0.98
C PRO A 2 -15.33 11.79 -0.57
N GLY A 3 -15.22 11.23 0.62
CA GLY A 3 -13.98 10.61 1.12
C GLY A 3 -13.59 9.37 0.31
N LEU A 4 -12.73 8.52 0.88
CA LEU A 4 -12.54 7.17 0.33
C LEU A 4 -13.89 6.44 0.25
N PRO A 5 -14.11 5.64 -0.80
CA PRO A 5 -15.28 4.78 -0.90
C PRO A 5 -15.43 3.90 0.35
N ALA A 6 -16.66 3.69 0.84
CA ALA A 6 -16.90 2.89 2.06
C ALA A 6 -16.41 1.43 1.94
N ASP A 7 -16.21 0.94 0.71
CA ASP A 7 -15.69 -0.37 0.36
C ASP A 7 -14.15 -0.42 0.22
N HIS A 8 -13.42 0.61 0.70
CA HIS A 8 -11.95 0.66 0.68
C HIS A 8 -11.27 -0.60 1.27
N LEU A 9 -11.92 -1.26 2.24
CA LEU A 9 -11.45 -2.53 2.82
C LEU A 9 -11.43 -3.69 1.81
N LEU A 10 -12.39 -3.73 0.87
CA LEU A 10 -12.47 -4.79 -0.14
C LEU A 10 -11.23 -4.78 -1.04
N PHE A 11 -10.74 -3.59 -1.40
CA PHE A 11 -9.53 -3.45 -2.21
C PHE A 11 -8.27 -3.90 -1.45
N ALA A 12 -8.18 -3.60 -0.14
CA ALA A 12 -7.08 -4.09 0.69
C ALA A 12 -7.07 -5.62 0.76
N ARG A 13 -8.24 -6.24 0.97
CA ARG A 13 -8.38 -7.70 1.00
C ARG A 13 -8.03 -8.35 -0.33
N ALA A 14 -8.52 -7.79 -1.43
CA ALA A 14 -8.25 -8.31 -2.78
C ALA A 14 -6.76 -8.31 -3.15
N ALA A 15 -5.95 -7.44 -2.53
CA ALA A 15 -4.52 -7.37 -2.76
C ALA A 15 -3.71 -8.45 -2.00
N LEU A 16 -4.21 -8.97 -0.86
CA LEU A 16 -3.47 -9.87 0.03
C LEU A 16 -2.83 -11.08 -0.70
N PRO A 17 -3.53 -11.81 -1.59
CA PRO A 17 -2.94 -12.97 -2.27
C PRO A 17 -1.76 -12.61 -3.18
N ALA A 18 -1.72 -11.38 -3.71
CA ALA A 18 -0.61 -10.90 -4.52
C ALA A 18 0.67 -10.70 -3.69
N TYR A 19 0.55 -10.50 -2.37
CA TYR A 19 1.68 -10.33 -1.44
C TYR A 19 1.99 -11.58 -0.62
N GLY A 20 1.28 -12.68 -0.87
CA GLY A 20 1.54 -13.95 -0.20
C GLY A 20 0.70 -14.24 1.03
N CYS A 21 -0.17 -13.31 1.42
CA CYS A 21 -1.05 -13.48 2.55
C CYS A 21 -2.35 -14.17 2.13
N PRO A 22 -2.96 -14.95 3.05
CA PRO A 22 -4.35 -15.38 2.93
C PRO A 22 -5.30 -14.19 2.74
N ASP A 23 -6.41 -14.38 2.05
CA ASP A 23 -7.44 -13.35 1.84
C ASP A 23 -8.23 -13.00 3.11
N ASP A 24 -8.22 -13.92 4.09
CA ASP A 24 -8.77 -13.76 5.43
C ASP A 24 -7.77 -13.20 6.46
N ALA A 25 -6.53 -12.89 6.06
CA ALA A 25 -5.53 -12.30 6.95
C ALA A 25 -6.05 -11.05 7.67
N GLU A 26 -5.60 -10.86 8.91
CA GLU A 26 -6.07 -9.77 9.75
C GLU A 26 -5.58 -8.42 9.20
N LEU A 27 -6.54 -7.52 8.96
CA LEU A 27 -6.29 -6.16 8.51
C LEU A 27 -6.72 -5.19 9.59
N ARG A 28 -5.74 -4.45 10.13
CA ARG A 28 -6.01 -3.38 11.09
C ARG A 28 -5.88 -2.02 10.43
N LEU A 29 -6.98 -1.27 10.36
CA LEU A 29 -6.96 0.10 9.85
C LEU A 29 -6.09 0.98 10.76
N LEU A 30 -5.03 1.55 10.20
CA LEU A 30 -4.13 2.47 10.90
C LEU A 30 -4.56 3.92 10.73
N SER A 31 -4.98 4.29 9.52
CA SER A 31 -5.39 5.64 9.19
C SER A 31 -6.33 5.65 7.98
N LEU A 32 -7.33 6.53 8.03
CA LEU A 32 -8.27 6.79 6.95
C LEU A 32 -8.31 8.30 6.69
N SER A 33 -7.55 8.75 5.70
CA SER A 33 -7.48 10.17 5.31
C SER A 33 -7.58 10.30 3.79
N GLU A 34 -6.48 10.65 3.12
CA GLU A 34 -6.39 10.66 1.66
C GLU A 34 -6.37 9.24 1.09
N ASN A 35 -5.67 8.33 1.78
CA ASN A 35 -5.55 6.91 1.44
C ASN A 35 -6.01 6.08 2.65
N ALA A 36 -6.53 4.87 2.41
CA ALA A 36 -6.82 3.93 3.49
C ALA A 36 -5.55 3.10 3.76
N THR A 37 -5.02 3.18 4.98
CA THR A 37 -3.76 2.53 5.35
C THR A 37 -4.02 1.43 6.36
N TYR A 38 -3.59 0.21 6.04
CA TYR A 38 -3.83 -0.99 6.83
C TYR A 38 -2.52 -1.65 7.24
N LEU A 39 -2.45 -2.13 8.47
CA LEU A 39 -1.47 -3.14 8.87
C LEU A 39 -2.01 -4.52 8.48
N VAL A 40 -1.19 -5.30 7.81
CA VAL A 40 -1.37 -6.75 7.66
C VAL A 40 -0.59 -7.40 8.79
N ASP A 41 -1.29 -8.06 9.71
CA ASP A 41 -0.67 -8.74 10.85
C ASP A 41 -0.38 -10.20 10.48
N ASP A 42 0.72 -10.40 9.74
CA ASP A 42 1.24 -11.72 9.36
C ASP A 42 2.63 -11.93 10.00
N ARG A 43 3.28 -13.08 9.75
CA ARG A 43 4.61 -13.43 10.27
C ARG A 43 5.65 -12.31 10.08
N GLU A 44 5.57 -11.63 8.93
CA GLU A 44 6.31 -10.41 8.63
C GLU A 44 5.30 -9.28 8.40
N PRO A 45 5.03 -8.43 9.41
CA PRO A 45 4.02 -7.39 9.28
C PRO A 45 4.40 -6.33 8.25
N PHE A 46 3.44 -5.96 7.40
CA PHE A 46 3.62 -4.89 6.42
C PHE A 46 2.37 -4.02 6.29
N VAL A 47 2.51 -2.91 5.58
CA VAL A 47 1.45 -1.92 5.44
C VAL A 47 0.94 -1.89 4.01
N ILE A 48 -0.38 -1.96 3.84
CA ILE A 48 -1.07 -1.72 2.57
C ILE A 48 -1.64 -0.31 2.58
N ARG A 49 -1.34 0.48 1.55
CA ARG A 49 -1.92 1.81 1.31
C ARG A 49 -2.83 1.76 0.09
N VAL A 50 -4.14 1.75 0.32
CA VAL A 50 -5.16 1.78 -0.74
C VAL A 50 -5.38 3.21 -1.20
N HIS A 51 -4.99 3.48 -2.44
CA HIS A 51 -5.12 4.79 -3.06
C HIS A 51 -6.57 5.12 -3.42
N ARG A 52 -6.93 6.41 -3.29
CA ARG A 52 -8.24 6.90 -3.70
C ARG A 52 -8.40 6.84 -5.23
N PRO A 53 -9.52 6.32 -5.76
CA PRO A 53 -9.79 6.33 -7.19
C PRO A 53 -9.79 7.76 -7.75
N GLY A 54 -9.13 7.96 -8.90
CA GLY A 54 -9.18 9.21 -9.67
C GLY A 54 -8.32 10.37 -9.12
N TYR A 55 -7.56 10.16 -8.03
CA TYR A 55 -6.70 11.21 -7.48
C TYR A 55 -5.28 11.19 -8.07
N HIS A 56 -4.66 10.01 -8.14
CA HIS A 56 -3.36 9.82 -8.77
C HIS A 56 -3.48 8.90 -10.00
N SER A 57 -2.74 9.22 -11.05
CA SER A 57 -2.54 8.28 -12.16
C SER A 57 -1.61 7.16 -11.72
N LEU A 58 -1.70 6.00 -12.39
CA LEU A 58 -0.77 4.90 -12.16
C LEU A 58 0.69 5.33 -12.34
N GLN A 59 0.96 6.21 -13.31
CA GLN A 59 2.31 6.73 -13.54
C GLN A 59 2.79 7.63 -12.40
N ALA A 60 1.90 8.43 -11.80
CA ALA A 60 2.26 9.23 -10.63
C ALA A 60 2.65 8.33 -9.44
N ILE A 61 1.91 7.24 -9.22
CA ILE A 61 2.24 6.25 -8.17
C ILE A 61 3.60 5.59 -8.47
N LYS A 62 3.83 5.13 -9.70
CA LYS A 62 5.12 4.53 -10.09
C LYS A 62 6.29 5.48 -9.88
N SER A 63 6.13 6.76 -10.21
CA SER A 63 7.14 7.80 -9.97
C SER A 63 7.41 8.03 -8.48
N GLU A 64 6.37 8.05 -7.63
CA GLU A 64 6.53 8.12 -6.16
C GLU A 64 7.35 6.94 -5.63
N LEU A 65 6.99 5.72 -6.02
CA LEU A 65 7.68 4.50 -5.61
C LEU A 65 9.16 4.50 -6.05
N ALA A 66 9.43 4.88 -7.30
CA ALA A 66 10.79 4.99 -7.82
C ALA A 66 11.61 6.03 -7.04
N TRP A 67 11.01 7.19 -6.73
CA TRP A 67 11.68 8.24 -5.97
C TRP A 67 11.94 7.82 -4.51
N MET A 68 10.98 7.18 -3.84
CA MET A 68 11.17 6.63 -2.48
C MET A 68 12.30 5.60 -2.43
N SER A 69 12.36 4.72 -3.42
CA SER A 69 13.45 3.74 -3.56
C SER A 69 14.79 4.43 -3.78
N ALA A 70 14.88 5.40 -4.69
CA ALA A 70 16.12 6.15 -4.94
C ALA A 70 16.60 6.88 -3.68
N LEU A 71 15.70 7.57 -2.96
CA LEU A 71 16.02 8.25 -1.71
C LEU A 71 16.62 7.29 -0.68
N ARG A 72 16.07 6.08 -0.54
CA ARG A 72 16.59 5.07 0.40
C ARG A 72 18.01 4.60 0.03
N HIS A 73 18.25 4.33 -1.25
CA HIS A 73 19.47 3.65 -1.70
C HIS A 73 20.62 4.63 -2.00
N GLU A 74 20.30 5.85 -2.43
CA GLU A 74 21.28 6.82 -2.90
C GLU A 74 21.57 7.91 -1.87
N THR A 75 20.80 7.96 -0.78
CA THR A 75 20.96 8.97 0.28
C THR A 75 20.88 8.34 1.68
N GLY A 76 21.05 9.15 2.72
CA GLY A 76 20.85 8.72 4.12
C GLY A 76 19.39 8.84 4.63
N VAL A 77 18.45 9.25 3.77
CA VAL A 77 17.05 9.46 4.16
C VAL A 77 16.34 8.11 4.34
N LYS A 78 15.68 7.91 5.48
CA LYS A 78 14.89 6.69 5.76
C LYS A 78 13.49 6.82 5.19
N THR A 79 13.07 5.90 4.30
CA THR A 79 11.85 6.09 3.49
C THR A 79 11.01 4.83 3.20
N PRO A 80 10.21 4.26 4.12
CA PRO A 80 9.64 2.88 3.98
C PRO A 80 10.41 1.82 3.15
N ASP A 81 10.09 0.54 3.21
CA ASP A 81 10.66 -0.41 2.22
C ASP A 81 9.52 -0.94 1.38
N LEU A 82 9.73 -0.99 0.06
CA LEU A 82 8.68 -1.37 -0.87
C LEU A 82 8.59 -2.89 -0.90
N VAL A 83 7.49 -3.42 -0.39
CA VAL A 83 7.17 -4.84 -0.54
C VAL A 83 6.67 -5.06 -1.95
N ARG A 84 7.39 -5.88 -2.72
CA ARG A 84 6.97 -6.25 -4.07
C ARG A 84 5.92 -7.34 -4.01
N SER A 85 4.95 -7.27 -4.91
CA SER A 85 4.03 -8.37 -5.15
C SER A 85 4.77 -9.61 -5.69
N ARG A 86 4.10 -10.76 -5.70
CA ARG A 86 4.56 -12.00 -6.34
C ARG A 86 4.86 -11.85 -7.83
N ALA A 87 4.27 -10.84 -8.49
CA ALA A 87 4.53 -10.51 -9.89
C ALA A 87 5.78 -9.60 -10.07
N GLY A 88 6.39 -9.13 -8.99
CA GLY A 88 7.56 -8.23 -9.00
C GLY A 88 7.22 -6.75 -9.14
N GLU A 89 5.94 -6.41 -9.28
CA GLU A 89 5.40 -5.05 -9.25
C GLU A 89 5.32 -4.50 -7.82
#